data_AF-A0A497P338-F1
#
_entry.id   AF-A0A497P338-F1
#
_cell.length_a   1.000
_cell.length_b   1.000
_cell.length_c   1.000
_cell.angle_alpha   90.00
_cell.angle_beta   90.00
_cell.angle_gamma   90.00
#
_symmetry.space_group_name_H-M   'P 1'
#
loop_
_entity.id
_entity.type
_entity.pdbx_description
1 polymer ?
#
loop_
_entity_poly.entity_id
_entity_poly.type
_entity_poly.pdbx_seq_one_letter_code
_entity_poly.pdbx_strand_id
1 'polypeptide(L)'
;VLTEELIEERLEANGIDFDVNHDEALKAIQDHYEFKLVDDWNGTPDYSIYTETTADGYEIWVATNGDGRNVCINEDVHYYENDLSDKLAEAMTDYNELIYVDDLESYYVQDAVTEVYESYYNDMKQEIENDLIEEGYEYPKKED
;
A
#
# COMPACT_ATOMS: atom_id res chain seq x y z
N VAL A 1 -14.80 -29.28 5.06
CA VAL A 1 -15.52 -28.48 4.05
C VAL A 1 -14.86 -27.12 4.06
N LEU A 2 -14.50 -26.58 2.91
CA LEU A 2 -13.94 -25.25 2.78
C LEU A 2 -15.06 -24.21 2.97
N THR A 3 -14.88 -23.32 3.94
CA THR A 3 -15.84 -22.27 4.32
C THR A 3 -15.11 -20.95 4.52
N GLU A 4 -15.79 -19.82 4.32
CA GLU A 4 -15.23 -18.49 4.58
C GLU A 4 -14.68 -18.37 6.01
N GLU A 5 -15.48 -18.79 7.00
CA GLU A 5 -15.08 -18.81 8.42
C GLU A 5 -13.77 -19.59 8.68
N LEU A 6 -13.51 -20.66 7.91
CA LEU A 6 -12.27 -21.44 8.07
C LEU A 6 -11.06 -20.69 7.49
N ILE A 7 -11.28 -19.96 6.39
CA ILE A 7 -10.25 -19.13 5.76
C ILE A 7 -9.90 -17.96 6.69
N GLU A 8 -10.91 -17.29 7.23
CA GLU A 8 -10.76 -16.21 8.23
C GLU A 8 -10.02 -16.71 9.48
N GLU A 9 -10.44 -17.83 10.08
CA GLU A 9 -9.75 -18.43 11.25
C GLU A 9 -8.25 -18.73 10.95
N ARG A 10 -7.95 -19.16 9.72
CA ARG A 10 -6.58 -19.49 9.30
C ARG A 10 -5.76 -18.22 9.03
N LEU A 11 -6.36 -17.15 8.52
CA LEU A 11 -5.73 -15.84 8.38
C LEU A 11 -5.38 -15.24 9.75
N GLU A 12 -6.35 -15.22 10.66
CA GLU A 12 -6.14 -14.74 12.03
C GLU A 12 -5.04 -15.52 12.75
N ALA A 13 -4.98 -16.85 12.57
CA ALA A 13 -3.94 -17.70 13.12
C ALA A 13 -2.54 -17.38 12.57
N ASN A 14 -2.44 -16.81 11.36
CA ASN A 14 -1.21 -16.29 10.77
C ASN A 14 -0.94 -14.81 11.11
N GLY A 15 -1.79 -14.19 11.93
CA GLY A 15 -1.65 -12.79 12.36
C GLY A 15 -2.15 -11.78 11.34
N ILE A 16 -3.04 -12.19 10.44
CA ILE A 16 -3.63 -11.34 9.40
C ILE A 16 -5.11 -11.15 9.74
N ASP A 17 -5.51 -9.91 10.01
CA ASP A 17 -6.89 -9.53 10.36
C ASP A 17 -7.39 -8.47 9.37
N PHE A 18 -8.65 -8.52 8.97
CA PHE A 18 -9.20 -7.50 8.09
C PHE A 18 -9.39 -6.14 8.79
N ASP A 19 -9.76 -6.15 10.07
CA ASP A 19 -10.10 -4.94 10.83
C ASP A 19 -8.92 -4.49 11.71
N VAL A 20 -7.88 -3.95 11.07
CA VAL A 20 -6.70 -3.41 11.75
C VAL A 20 -6.67 -1.88 11.69
N ASN A 21 -5.97 -1.25 12.63
CA ASN A 21 -5.76 0.19 12.56
C ASN A 21 -4.67 0.55 11.52
N HIS A 22 -4.58 1.84 11.18
CA HIS A 22 -3.63 2.34 10.17
C HIS A 22 -2.17 1.94 10.42
N ASP A 23 -1.68 2.02 11.67
CA ASP A 23 -0.29 1.69 12.00
C ASP A 23 -0.01 0.19 11.84
N GLU A 24 -0.99 -0.65 12.20
CA GLU A 24 -0.92 -2.10 12.03
C GLU A 24 -0.94 -2.49 10.55
N ALA A 25 -1.83 -1.88 9.76
CA ALA A 25 -1.90 -2.04 8.31
C ALA A 25 -0.58 -1.65 7.64
N LEU A 26 -0.09 -0.44 7.93
CA LEU A 26 1.16 0.09 7.37
C LEU A 26 2.35 -0.81 7.71
N LYS A 27 2.41 -1.33 8.94
CA LYS A 27 3.47 -2.24 9.34
C LYS A 27 3.42 -3.55 8.55
N ALA A 28 2.24 -4.16 8.42
CA ALA A 28 2.08 -5.41 7.69
C ALA A 28 2.51 -5.28 6.22
N ILE A 29 2.09 -4.21 5.53
CA ILE A 29 2.44 -4.01 4.12
C ILE A 29 3.92 -3.63 3.93
N GLN A 30 4.52 -2.86 4.84
CA GLN A 30 5.96 -2.57 4.80
C GLN A 30 6.80 -3.84 4.96
N ASP A 31 6.39 -4.73 5.87
CA ASP A 31 7.06 -6.02 6.08
C ASP A 31 6.86 -6.96 4.87
N HIS A 32 5.69 -6.94 4.21
CA HIS A 32 5.39 -7.80 3.07
C HIS A 32 6.06 -7.35 1.75
N TYR A 33 5.97 -6.06 1.42
CA TYR A 33 6.50 -5.49 0.18
C TYR A 33 7.94 -4.93 0.34
N GLU A 34 8.54 -5.08 1.52
CA GLU A 34 9.92 -4.70 1.84
C GLU A 34 10.26 -3.21 1.64
N PHE A 35 9.32 -2.30 1.91
CA PHE A 35 9.52 -0.85 1.82
C PHE A 35 9.50 -0.16 3.19
N LYS A 36 9.92 1.11 3.21
CA LYS A 36 9.76 2.02 4.35
C LYS A 36 9.26 3.39 3.91
N LEU A 37 8.24 3.91 4.59
CA LEU A 37 7.90 5.33 4.53
C LEU A 37 8.77 6.13 5.50
N VAL A 38 9.26 7.28 5.05
CA VAL A 38 10.01 8.24 5.86
C VAL A 38 9.59 9.66 5.56
N ASP A 39 9.55 10.50 6.59
CA ASP A 39 9.31 11.95 6.52
C ASP A 39 10.59 12.77 6.73
N ASP A 40 11.70 12.12 7.14
CA ASP A 40 13.02 12.73 7.22
C ASP A 40 13.80 12.52 5.92
N TRP A 41 14.12 13.63 5.25
CA TRP A 41 14.86 13.61 4.00
C TRP A 41 16.29 13.09 4.19
N ASN A 42 16.59 11.92 3.63
CA ASN A 42 17.93 11.33 3.70
C ASN A 42 18.80 11.54 2.44
N GLY A 43 18.21 12.13 1.38
CA GLY A 43 18.90 12.48 0.14
C GLY A 43 19.08 11.36 -0.90
N THR A 44 18.61 10.15 -0.61
CA THR A 44 18.62 9.00 -1.53
C THR A 44 17.40 8.07 -1.38
N PRO A 45 16.15 8.58 -1.38
CA PRO A 45 14.98 7.70 -1.50
C PRO A 45 14.87 7.09 -2.91
N ASP A 46 14.16 5.98 -3.03
CA ASP A 46 13.83 5.33 -4.30
C ASP A 46 12.60 5.97 -4.96
N TYR A 47 11.71 6.55 -4.15
CA TYR A 47 10.56 7.33 -4.59
C TYR A 47 10.31 8.49 -3.62
N SER A 48 9.80 9.62 -4.13
CA SER A 48 9.52 10.81 -3.32
C SER A 48 8.17 11.40 -3.65
N ILE A 49 7.39 11.73 -2.62
CA ILE A 49 6.19 12.56 -2.68
C ILE A 49 6.40 13.80 -1.81
N TYR A 50 6.25 14.99 -2.40
CA TYR A 50 6.44 16.25 -1.66
C TYR A 50 5.69 17.42 -2.28
N THR A 51 5.43 18.43 -1.47
CA THR A 51 4.71 19.65 -1.85
C THR A 51 5.68 20.76 -2.24
N GLU A 52 5.36 21.50 -3.31
CA GLU A 52 6.07 22.69 -3.75
C GLU A 52 5.12 23.87 -3.93
N THR A 53 5.63 25.09 -3.72
CA THR A 53 4.86 26.32 -3.95
C THR A 53 5.28 26.98 -5.27
N THR A 54 4.33 27.24 -6.15
CA THR A 54 4.55 27.96 -7.40
C THR A 54 4.92 29.42 -7.15
N ALA A 55 5.52 30.07 -8.15
CA ALA A 55 5.94 31.47 -8.04
C ALA A 55 4.79 32.46 -7.73
N ASP A 56 3.55 32.10 -8.06
CA ASP A 56 2.33 32.86 -7.79
C ASP A 56 1.56 32.40 -6.53
N GLY A 57 2.10 31.43 -5.78
CA GLY A 57 1.61 31.06 -4.46
C GLY A 57 0.55 29.95 -4.43
N TYR A 58 0.47 29.12 -5.48
CA TYR A 58 -0.32 27.89 -5.46
C TYR A 58 0.53 26.72 -4.99
N GLU A 59 -0.09 25.74 -4.35
CA GLU A 59 0.55 24.49 -3.97
C GLU A 59 0.38 23.46 -5.09
N ILE A 60 1.45 22.72 -5.34
CA ILE A 60 1.49 21.57 -6.23
C ILE A 60 2.17 20.43 -5.50
N TRP A 61 1.87 19.21 -5.92
CA TRP A 61 2.51 18.01 -5.39
C TRP A 61 3.38 17.38 -6.46
N VAL A 62 4.50 16.82 -6.04
CA VAL A 62 5.45 16.11 -6.89
C VAL A 62 5.52 14.68 -6.39
N ALA A 63 5.19 13.70 -7.24
CA ALA A 63 5.36 12.28 -6.99
C ALA A 63 6.30 11.71 -8.06
N THR A 64 7.52 11.35 -7.68
CA THR A 64 8.61 11.08 -8.64
C THR A 64 9.57 10.01 -8.15
N ASN A 65 10.23 9.35 -9.09
CA ASN A 65 11.28 8.38 -8.79
C ASN A 65 12.54 9.06 -8.27
N GLY A 66 13.16 8.44 -7.28
CA GLY A 66 14.38 8.88 -6.66
C GLY A 66 14.17 10.10 -5.75
N ASP A 67 15.16 10.98 -5.77
CA ASP A 67 15.32 12.13 -4.87
C ASP A 67 14.83 13.47 -5.46
N GLY A 68 13.92 13.43 -6.43
CA GLY A 68 13.39 14.66 -7.05
C GLY A 68 14.35 15.42 -7.97
N ARG A 69 15.53 14.88 -8.29
CA ARG A 69 16.46 15.53 -9.24
C ARG A 69 16.06 15.38 -10.72
N ASN A 70 15.17 14.43 -11.03
CA ASN A 70 14.78 14.08 -12.40
C ASN A 70 13.26 14.19 -12.63
N VAL A 71 12.64 15.25 -12.12
CA VAL A 71 11.18 15.47 -12.22
C VAL A 71 10.74 15.69 -13.67
N CYS A 72 9.76 14.90 -14.11
CA CYS A 72 9.04 15.09 -15.36
C CYS A 72 7.76 15.89 -15.12
N ILE A 73 7.74 17.18 -15.50
CA ILE A 73 6.59 18.07 -15.23
C ILE A 73 5.24 17.55 -15.77
N ASN A 74 5.25 16.76 -16.85
CA ASN A 74 4.01 16.24 -17.44
C ASN A 74 3.49 14.96 -16.76
N GLU A 75 4.31 14.31 -15.94
CA GLU A 75 4.03 12.98 -15.37
C GLU A 75 4.04 13.00 -13.84
N ASP A 76 4.98 13.72 -13.24
CA ASP A 76 5.28 13.68 -11.81
C ASP A 76 4.65 14.83 -11.02
N VAL A 77 4.04 15.82 -11.69
CA VAL A 77 3.49 17.01 -11.04
C VAL A 77 1.96 16.96 -11.05
N HIS A 78 1.39 17.01 -9.85
CA HIS A 78 -0.03 16.83 -9.58
C HIS A 78 -0.61 18.10 -8.97
N TYR A 79 -1.80 18.48 -9.45
CA TYR A 79 -2.54 19.62 -8.90
C TYR A 79 -3.53 19.22 -7.80
N TYR A 80 -3.88 17.93 -7.73
CA TYR A 80 -4.81 17.41 -6.74
C TYR A 80 -4.13 16.33 -5.91
N GLU A 81 -4.20 16.51 -4.59
CA GLU A 81 -3.73 15.54 -3.59
C GLU A 81 -4.39 14.15 -3.78
N ASN A 82 -5.64 14.11 -4.24
CA ASN A 82 -6.37 12.87 -4.51
C ASN A 82 -5.72 11.98 -5.58
N ASP A 83 -4.85 12.52 -6.44
CA ASP A 83 -4.14 11.72 -7.44
C ASP A 83 -2.90 11.02 -6.84
N LEU A 84 -2.55 11.32 -5.58
CA LEU A 84 -1.33 10.83 -4.94
C LEU A 84 -1.50 9.49 -4.23
N SER A 85 -2.73 9.11 -3.82
CA SER A 85 -2.98 7.82 -3.16
C SER A 85 -2.58 6.67 -4.07
N ASP A 86 -3.03 6.71 -5.32
CA ASP A 86 -2.74 5.69 -6.34
C ASP A 86 -1.24 5.64 -6.62
N LYS A 87 -0.56 6.81 -6.65
CA LYS A 87 0.88 6.89 -6.87
C LYS A 87 1.69 6.33 -5.72
N LEU A 88 1.26 6.58 -4.49
CA LEU A 88 1.90 6.02 -3.32
C LEU A 88 1.65 4.51 -3.23
N ALA A 89 0.44 4.03 -3.53
CA ALA A 89 0.13 2.60 -3.59
C ALA A 89 0.96 1.87 -4.66
N GLU A 90 1.11 2.44 -5.85
CA GLU A 90 2.04 1.96 -6.89
C GLU A 90 3.47 1.90 -6.35
N ALA A 91 3.96 2.97 -5.73
CA ALA A 91 5.32 3.03 -5.19
C ALA A 91 5.58 2.01 -4.08
N MET A 92 4.62 1.78 -3.18
CA MET A 92 4.70 0.79 -2.10
C MET A 92 4.80 -0.65 -2.60
N THR A 93 4.25 -0.93 -3.79
CA THR A 93 4.17 -2.29 -4.35
C THR A 93 5.19 -2.54 -5.47
N ASP A 94 5.84 -1.51 -6.01
CA ASP A 94 6.84 -1.59 -7.09
C ASP A 94 8.29 -1.41 -6.59
N TYR A 95 8.88 -2.45 -5.99
CA TYR A 95 10.32 -2.59 -5.65
C TYR A 95 11.05 -1.31 -5.17
N ASN A 96 10.39 -0.43 -4.41
CA ASN A 96 11.01 0.71 -3.74
C ASN A 96 11.30 0.33 -2.29
N GLU A 97 12.56 0.35 -1.87
CA GLU A 97 12.92 0.01 -0.48
C GLU A 97 12.67 1.20 0.45
N LEU A 98 12.82 2.43 -0.06
CA LEU A 98 12.67 3.65 0.71
C LEU A 98 11.86 4.72 -0.03
N ILE A 99 10.72 5.09 0.52
CA ILE A 99 9.79 6.07 -0.03
C ILE A 99 9.74 7.28 0.91
N TYR A 100 10.11 8.45 0.38
CA TYR A 100 9.99 9.71 1.09
C TYR A 100 8.60 10.32 0.88
N VAL A 101 7.95 10.76 1.94
CA VAL A 101 6.69 11.50 1.91
C VAL A 101 6.79 12.68 2.87
N ASP A 102 6.56 13.90 2.40
CA ASP A 102 6.72 15.11 3.22
C ASP A 102 5.72 15.22 4.38
N ASP A 103 4.52 14.66 4.23
CA ASP A 103 3.49 14.57 5.27
C ASP A 103 2.86 13.17 5.33
N LEU A 104 3.33 12.35 6.28
CA LEU A 104 2.80 11.01 6.54
C LEU A 104 1.39 11.01 7.15
N GLU A 105 0.92 12.13 7.72
CA GLU A 105 -0.41 12.22 8.33
C GLU A 105 -1.50 12.63 7.31
N SER A 106 -1.10 12.96 6.08
CA SER A 106 -1.99 13.37 5.00
C SER A 106 -3.04 12.30 4.64
N TYR A 107 -4.16 12.74 4.07
CA TYR A 107 -5.27 11.84 3.75
C TYR A 107 -4.90 10.85 2.65
N TYR A 108 -4.11 11.27 1.64
CA TYR A 108 -3.70 10.37 0.56
C TYR A 108 -2.80 9.23 1.06
N VAL A 109 -2.02 9.44 2.13
CA VAL A 109 -1.25 8.36 2.78
C VAL A 109 -2.17 7.37 3.47
N GLN A 110 -3.19 7.86 4.18
CA GLN A 110 -4.19 6.99 4.82
C GLN A 110 -4.94 6.13 3.80
N ASP A 111 -5.37 6.75 2.69
CA ASP A 111 -6.08 6.08 1.61
C ASP A 111 -5.18 5.04 0.93
N ALA A 112 -3.92 5.39 0.61
CA ALA A 112 -2.96 4.46 0.00
C ALA A 112 -2.66 3.25 0.89
N VAL A 113 -2.44 3.45 2.19
CA VAL A 113 -2.20 2.35 3.14
C VAL A 113 -3.41 1.42 3.21
N THR A 114 -4.62 1.99 3.22
CA THR A 114 -5.86 1.20 3.24
C THR A 114 -5.98 0.35 1.97
N GLU A 115 -5.78 0.96 0.81
CA GLU A 115 -5.85 0.28 -0.49
C GLU A 115 -4.85 -0.87 -0.60
N VAL A 116 -3.58 -0.61 -0.27
CA VAL A 116 -2.52 -1.63 -0.34
C VAL A 116 -2.76 -2.73 0.68
N TYR A 117 -3.26 -2.41 1.88
CA TYR A 117 -3.61 -3.42 2.88
C TYR A 117 -4.78 -4.31 2.44
N GLU A 118 -5.83 -3.73 1.84
CA GLU A 118 -6.94 -4.51 1.29
C GLU A 118 -6.46 -5.45 0.18
N SER A 119 -5.55 -5.00 -0.69
CA SER A 119 -4.94 -5.88 -1.71
C SER A 119 -4.13 -7.01 -1.06
N TYR A 120 -3.25 -6.68 -0.12
CA TYR A 120 -2.46 -7.66 0.64
C TYR A 120 -3.35 -8.70 1.33
N TYR A 121 -4.41 -8.27 2.03
CA TYR A 121 -5.34 -9.17 2.70
C TYR A 121 -6.00 -10.13 1.72
N ASN A 122 -6.45 -9.64 0.56
CA ASN A 122 -7.08 -10.46 -0.47
C ASN A 122 -6.11 -11.48 -1.08
N ASP A 123 -4.86 -11.10 -1.31
CA ASP A 123 -3.82 -11.99 -1.81
C ASP A 123 -3.53 -13.10 -0.79
N MET A 124 -3.35 -12.74 0.49
CA MET A 124 -3.15 -13.72 1.57
C MET A 124 -4.36 -14.65 1.75
N LYS A 125 -5.58 -14.12 1.63
CA LYS A 125 -6.80 -14.92 1.65
C LYS A 125 -6.79 -15.96 0.54
N GLN A 126 -6.39 -15.58 -0.68
CA GLN A 126 -6.29 -16.49 -1.80
C GLN A 126 -5.20 -17.56 -1.59
N GLU A 127 -4.07 -17.21 -1.01
CA GLU A 127 -3.01 -18.17 -0.64
C GLU A 127 -3.53 -19.21 0.36
N ILE A 128 -4.17 -18.77 1.44
CA ILE A 128 -4.76 -19.67 2.44
C ILE A 128 -5.85 -20.57 1.84
N GLU A 129 -6.68 -20.04 0.94
CA GLU A 129 -7.66 -20.84 0.23
C GLU A 129 -6.99 -21.98 -0.57
N ASN A 130 -5.92 -21.67 -1.31
CA ASN A 130 -5.17 -22.66 -2.07
C ASN A 130 -4.53 -23.72 -1.16
N ASP A 131 -3.91 -23.31 -0.05
CA ASP A 131 -3.32 -24.22 0.93
C ASP A 131 -4.36 -25.20 1.50
N LEU A 132 -5.55 -24.70 1.87
CA LEU A 132 -6.63 -25.55 2.37
C LEU A 132 -7.13 -26.54 1.31
N ILE A 133 -7.19 -26.13 0.04
CA ILE A 133 -7.53 -27.03 -1.06
C ILE A 133 -6.46 -28.13 -1.21
N GLU A 134 -5.17 -27.78 -1.11
CA GLU A 134 -4.07 -28.75 -1.14
C GLU A 134 -4.08 -29.71 0.06
N GLU A 135 -4.52 -29.25 1.25
CA GLU A 135 -4.76 -30.08 2.43
C GLU A 135 -5.96 -31.03 2.28
N GLY A 136 -6.76 -30.87 1.21
CA GLY A 136 -7.91 -31.73 0.87
C GLY A 136 -9.27 -31.18 1.30
N TYR A 137 -9.36 -29.90 1.63
CA TYR A 137 -10.66 -29.25 1.85
C TYR A 137 -11.34 -28.98 0.51
N GLU A 138 -12.63 -29.34 0.42
CA GLU A 138 -13.45 -29.07 -0.77
C GLU A 138 -14.58 -28.11 -0.41
N TYR A 139 -14.92 -27.23 -1.36
CA TYR A 139 -16.13 -26.41 -1.29
C TYR A 139 -17.37 -27.30 -1.10
N PRO A 140 -18.39 -26.83 -0.34
CA PRO A 140 -19.64 -27.55 -0.23
C PRO A 140 -20.24 -27.76 -1.62
N LYS A 141 -20.69 -28.99 -1.88
CA LYS A 141 -21.40 -29.31 -3.13
C LYS A 141 -22.62 -28.40 -3.20
N LYS A 142 -22.75 -27.61 -4.27
CA LYS A 142 -24.00 -26.89 -4.55
C LYS A 142 -25.10 -27.95 -4.67
N GLU A 143 -26.10 -27.90 -3.80
CA GLU A 143 -27.32 -28.70 -3.99
C GLU A 143 -28.04 -28.12 -5.20
N ASP A 144 -28.19 -28.92 -6.26
CA ASP A 144 -28.94 -28.61 -7.49
C ASP A 144 -30.47 -28.55 -7.24
#